data_AF-A0A539DFP5-F1
#
_entry.id   AF-A0A539DFP5-F1
#
_cell.length_a   1.000
_cell.length_b   1.000
_cell.length_c   1.000
_cell.angle_alpha   90.00
_cell.angle_beta   90.00
_cell.angle_gamma   90.00
#
_symmetry.space_group_name_H-M   'P 1'
#
loop_
_entity.id
_entity.type
_entity.pdbx_description
1 polymer ?
#
loop_
_entity_poly.entity_id
_entity_poly.type
_entity_poly.pdbx_seq_one_letter_code
_entity_poly.pdbx_strand_id
1 'polypeptide(L)'
;VLAPLLLLAPRLTSSVAAAGQRPRHLLLPVVVGILLPIMPVTAINYIRSGDPVLIASQGGINFYAGNNARADGRHVVIPELSDLGGWEDFEPRVVSIAEAAAKRRLGPSGVSNWWFDRGLAWIRAEPARAAQLVVVKAGALLSGYEQPNNRDIAVARHDSLLLSLLVGRVGPISWPWGFLLPLALLGMTLAPSNRLLRLPVAAAFLYGVSLLPFFICDRFRLPLVPFLAIPAGIGIARIPEVIRGPVLRHLRPLAALLLGLFLGAMTWGADTRVNEADSWHRLGEALYNDGRPFPSLDAFDEAVRRNPDDPSTRLGRAWALLSAADSLNRVPDPIRAATLDSLAGTE
;
A
#
# COMPACT_ATOMS: atom_id res chain seq x y z
N VAL A 1 9.18 -7.24 -7.25
CA VAL A 1 9.57 -6.38 -8.40
C VAL A 1 10.28 -7.15 -9.53
N LEU A 2 11.25 -8.04 -9.27
CA LEU A 2 12.04 -8.69 -10.35
C LEU A 2 11.39 -9.91 -11.01
N ALA A 3 10.67 -10.75 -10.25
CA ALA A 3 9.99 -11.93 -10.78
C ALA A 3 8.97 -11.63 -11.91
N PRO A 4 8.14 -10.56 -11.83
CA PRO A 4 7.28 -10.14 -12.94
C PRO A 4 8.05 -9.86 -14.24
N LEU A 5 9.17 -9.14 -14.17
CA LEU A 5 9.92 -8.71 -15.36
C LEU A 5 10.61 -9.89 -16.05
N LEU A 6 11.11 -10.85 -15.27
CA LEU A 6 11.70 -12.10 -15.79
C LEU A 6 10.65 -13.02 -16.43
N LEU A 7 9.43 -13.05 -15.90
CA LEU A 7 8.31 -13.83 -16.45
C LEU A 7 7.67 -13.19 -17.70
N LEU A 8 7.89 -11.89 -17.94
CA LEU A 8 7.44 -11.18 -19.15
C LEU A 8 8.44 -11.27 -20.30
N ALA A 9 9.72 -11.55 -20.02
CA ALA A 9 10.76 -11.68 -21.04
C ALA A 9 10.41 -12.71 -22.15
N PRO A 10 9.78 -13.87 -21.88
CA PRO A 10 9.30 -14.80 -22.90
C PRO A 10 8.11 -14.29 -23.75
N ARG A 11 7.33 -13.32 -23.25
CA ARG A 11 6.16 -12.77 -23.95
C ARG A 11 6.50 -11.52 -24.77
N LEU A 12 7.44 -10.71 -24.29
CA LEU A 12 8.06 -9.62 -25.06
C LEU A 12 8.75 -10.18 -26.31
N THR A 13 9.38 -11.34 -26.15
CA THR A 13 10.05 -12.06 -27.24
C THR A 13 9.09 -12.71 -28.23
N SER A 14 7.90 -13.14 -27.81
CA SER A 14 6.87 -13.66 -28.73
C SER A 14 6.11 -12.58 -29.50
N SER A 15 5.97 -11.36 -28.96
CA SER A 15 5.47 -10.21 -29.74
C SER A 15 6.44 -9.76 -30.84
N VAL A 16 7.74 -10.01 -30.67
CA VAL A 16 8.79 -9.70 -31.67
C VAL A 16 9.02 -10.85 -32.64
N ALA A 17 8.71 -12.09 -32.25
CA ALA A 17 8.68 -13.23 -33.18
C ALA A 17 7.64 -13.04 -34.32
N ALA A 18 6.60 -12.23 -34.11
CA ALA A 18 5.67 -11.82 -35.16
C ALA A 18 6.30 -10.86 -36.21
N ALA A 19 7.52 -10.37 -35.98
CA ALA A 19 8.28 -9.48 -36.86
C ALA A 19 9.53 -10.16 -37.48
N GLY A 20 9.62 -11.50 -37.47
CA GLY A 20 10.66 -12.24 -38.20
C GLY A 20 12.06 -12.23 -37.58
N GLN A 21 12.28 -11.58 -36.44
CA GLN A 21 13.57 -11.56 -35.75
C GLN A 21 13.61 -12.52 -34.55
N ARG A 22 14.68 -13.31 -34.43
CA ARG A 22 14.81 -14.38 -33.43
C ARG A 22 14.77 -13.84 -32.00
N PRO A 23 13.85 -14.26 -31.12
CA PRO A 23 13.59 -13.69 -29.79
C PRO A 23 14.79 -13.52 -28.83
N ARG A 24 15.92 -14.17 -29.10
CA ARG A 24 17.12 -14.12 -28.25
C ARG A 24 17.78 -12.73 -28.16
N HIS A 25 17.60 -11.85 -29.16
CA HIS A 25 18.23 -10.52 -29.17
C HIS A 25 17.62 -9.52 -28.17
N LEU A 26 16.43 -9.80 -27.62
CA LEU A 26 15.77 -8.92 -26.64
C LEU A 26 15.98 -9.35 -25.19
N LEU A 27 16.38 -10.59 -24.95
CA LEU A 27 16.64 -11.09 -23.60
C LEU A 27 17.83 -10.38 -22.96
N LEU A 28 18.91 -10.19 -23.73
CA LEU A 28 20.11 -9.54 -23.22
C LEU A 28 19.85 -8.08 -22.83
N PRO A 29 19.25 -7.20 -23.67
CA PRO A 29 18.90 -5.84 -23.27
C PRO A 29 17.96 -5.78 -22.06
N VAL A 30 16.99 -6.70 -21.95
CA VAL A 30 16.08 -6.77 -20.79
C VAL A 30 16.81 -7.16 -19.52
N VAL A 31 17.64 -8.21 -19.58
CA VAL A 31 18.43 -8.66 -18.42
C VAL A 31 19.43 -7.59 -18.01
N VAL A 32 20.12 -6.97 -18.96
CA VAL A 32 21.04 -5.85 -18.70
C VAL A 32 20.27 -4.67 -18.11
N GLY A 33 19.12 -4.29 -18.67
CA GLY A 33 18.30 -3.19 -18.16
C GLY A 33 17.77 -3.43 -16.74
N ILE A 34 17.55 -4.68 -16.35
CA ILE A 34 17.18 -5.06 -14.98
C ILE A 34 18.42 -5.03 -14.07
N LEU A 35 19.52 -5.66 -14.47
CA LEU A 35 20.70 -5.84 -13.62
C LEU A 35 21.52 -4.57 -13.46
N LEU A 36 21.59 -3.71 -14.48
CA LEU A 36 22.39 -2.48 -14.47
C LEU A 36 22.10 -1.56 -13.27
N PRO A 37 20.84 -1.27 -12.89
CA PRO A 37 20.56 -0.49 -11.68
C PRO A 37 20.71 -1.28 -10.37
N ILE A 38 20.62 -2.61 -10.40
CA ILE A 38 20.63 -3.45 -9.19
C ILE A 38 22.05 -3.77 -8.75
N MET A 39 22.91 -4.14 -9.69
CA MET A 39 24.26 -4.62 -9.42
C MET A 39 25.13 -3.62 -8.64
N PRO A 40 25.11 -2.30 -8.91
CA PRO A 40 25.86 -1.34 -8.09
C PRO A 40 25.40 -1.32 -6.63
N VAL A 41 24.08 -1.42 -6.40
CA VAL A 41 23.51 -1.47 -5.05
C VAL A 41 23.92 -2.77 -4.35
N THR A 42 23.80 -3.91 -5.03
CA THR A 42 24.25 -5.21 -4.50
C THR A 42 25.75 -5.19 -4.16
N ALA A 43 26.57 -4.60 -5.02
CA ALA A 43 28.01 -4.48 -4.80
C ALA A 43 28.31 -3.61 -3.58
N ILE A 44 27.65 -2.45 -3.43
CA ILE A 44 27.81 -1.59 -2.25
C ILE A 44 27.37 -2.30 -0.97
N ASN A 45 26.24 -3.02 -1.01
CA ASN A 45 25.77 -3.81 0.12
C ASN A 45 26.82 -4.83 0.55
N TYR A 46 27.34 -5.61 -0.40
CA TYR A 46 28.36 -6.63 -0.14
C TYR A 46 29.67 -6.03 0.37
N ILE A 47 30.17 -4.96 -0.25
CA ILE A 47 31.42 -4.30 0.15
C ILE A 47 31.33 -3.75 1.58
N ARG A 48 30.18 -3.17 1.97
CA ARG A 48 30.03 -2.54 3.30
C ARG A 48 29.72 -3.52 4.42
N SER A 49 29.00 -4.61 4.12
CA SER A 49 28.45 -5.49 5.16
C SER A 49 29.00 -6.93 5.12
N GLY A 50 29.73 -7.31 4.06
CA GLY A 50 30.11 -8.70 3.81
C GLY A 50 28.93 -9.62 3.47
N ASP A 51 27.73 -9.05 3.28
CA ASP A 51 26.47 -9.78 3.11
C ASP A 51 25.91 -9.58 1.69
N PRO A 52 25.65 -10.64 0.90
CA PRO A 52 25.15 -10.53 -0.47
C PRO A 52 23.67 -10.15 -0.55
N VAL A 53 23.33 -8.96 -0.06
CA VAL A 53 21.98 -8.39 -0.12
C VAL A 53 21.76 -7.74 -1.49
N LEU A 54 20.84 -8.28 -2.30
CA LEU A 54 20.58 -7.81 -3.66
C LEU A 54 20.16 -6.33 -3.70
N ILE A 55 19.11 -5.98 -2.96
CA ILE A 55 18.61 -4.60 -2.86
C ILE A 55 18.39 -4.26 -1.40
N ALA A 56 17.60 -5.08 -0.69
CA ALA A 56 17.30 -4.92 0.73
C ALA A 56 17.10 -6.28 1.40
N SER A 57 17.39 -6.35 2.70
CA SER A 57 17.27 -7.55 3.55
C SER A 57 15.92 -7.65 4.28
N GLN A 58 14.97 -6.78 3.99
CA GLN A 58 13.68 -6.72 4.72
C GLN A 58 12.62 -7.70 4.18
N GLY A 59 12.97 -8.52 3.18
CA GLY A 59 12.04 -9.44 2.52
C GLY A 59 11.41 -10.47 3.47
N GLY A 60 12.23 -11.17 4.27
CA GLY A 60 11.73 -12.17 5.21
C GLY A 60 10.92 -11.60 6.38
N ILE A 61 11.27 -10.40 6.83
CA ILE A 61 10.53 -9.68 7.89
C ILE A 61 9.13 -9.31 7.40
N ASN A 62 9.03 -8.72 6.21
CA ASN A 62 7.74 -8.41 5.59
C ASN A 62 6.93 -9.67 5.28
N PHE A 63 7.60 -10.76 4.89
CA PHE A 63 6.94 -12.04 4.66
C PHE A 63 6.33 -12.58 5.95
N TYR A 64 7.07 -12.59 7.06
CA TYR A 64 6.54 -13.03 8.35
C TYR A 64 5.41 -12.13 8.86
N ALA A 65 5.56 -10.81 8.76
CA ALA A 65 4.53 -9.84 9.15
C ALA A 65 3.19 -10.09 8.44
N GLY A 66 3.25 -10.55 7.19
CA GLY A 66 2.06 -10.94 6.43
C GLY A 66 1.64 -12.40 6.58
N ASN A 67 2.41 -13.29 7.23
CA ASN A 67 2.15 -14.73 7.29
C ASN A 67 2.53 -15.32 8.66
N ASN A 68 1.67 -15.10 9.63
CA ASN A 68 1.75 -15.70 10.96
C ASN A 68 0.34 -15.87 11.55
N ALA A 69 0.24 -16.50 12.71
CA ALA A 69 -1.05 -16.83 13.35
C ALA A 69 -1.94 -15.63 13.68
N ARG A 70 -1.38 -14.40 13.76
CA ARG A 70 -2.14 -13.17 14.00
C ARG A 70 -2.20 -12.24 12.78
N ALA A 71 -1.60 -12.61 11.66
CA ALA A 71 -1.62 -11.80 10.46
C ALA A 71 -3.04 -11.68 9.91
N ASP A 72 -3.45 -10.45 9.59
CA ASP A 72 -4.75 -10.15 8.99
C ASP A 72 -4.68 -9.93 7.48
N GLY A 73 -3.46 -9.88 6.92
CA GLY A 73 -3.16 -9.71 5.51
C GLY A 73 -3.12 -8.26 5.03
N ARG A 74 -3.32 -7.28 5.92
CA ARG A 74 -3.46 -5.85 5.59
C ARG A 74 -2.47 -4.96 6.35
N HIS A 75 -2.17 -5.31 7.59
CA HIS A 75 -1.28 -4.55 8.46
C HIS A 75 0.05 -5.28 8.71
N VAL A 76 1.04 -4.54 9.19
CA VAL A 76 2.28 -5.12 9.72
C VAL A 76 1.99 -5.72 11.09
N VAL A 77 1.83 -7.04 11.15
CA VAL A 77 1.56 -7.74 12.42
C VAL A 77 2.69 -8.70 12.72
N ILE A 78 3.53 -8.38 13.70
CA ILE A 78 4.58 -9.26 14.22
C ILE A 78 4.27 -9.50 15.71
N PRO A 79 3.75 -10.68 16.10
CA PRO A 79 3.32 -10.95 17.47
C PRO A 79 4.38 -10.68 18.54
N GLU A 80 5.65 -10.92 18.21
CA GLU A 80 6.80 -10.72 19.10
C GLU A 80 7.17 -9.25 19.34
N LEU A 81 6.50 -8.35 18.62
CA LEU A 81 6.71 -6.90 18.65
C LEU A 81 5.46 -6.15 19.11
N SER A 82 4.48 -6.83 19.70
CA SER A 82 3.22 -6.20 20.13
C SER A 82 3.40 -5.18 21.25
N ASP A 83 4.56 -5.18 21.91
CA ASP A 83 4.97 -4.26 22.99
C ASP A 83 5.87 -3.12 22.49
N LEU A 84 6.08 -2.96 21.18
CA LEU A 84 6.88 -1.86 20.64
C LEU A 84 6.22 -0.51 20.97
N GLY A 85 6.98 0.37 21.63
CA GLY A 85 6.56 1.74 21.94
C GLY A 85 6.65 2.69 20.73
N GLY A 86 7.40 2.34 19.69
CA GLY A 86 7.57 3.17 18.50
C GLY A 86 8.32 2.47 17.37
N TRP A 87 8.27 3.08 16.18
CA TRP A 87 8.92 2.54 14.97
C TRP A 87 10.46 2.67 14.99
N GLU A 88 11.02 3.55 15.81
CA GLU A 88 12.47 3.72 15.97
C GLU A 88 13.15 2.46 16.53
N ASP A 89 12.46 1.75 17.42
CA ASP A 89 12.94 0.51 18.03
C ASP A 89 12.67 -0.74 17.17
N PHE A 90 11.95 -0.59 16.05
CA PHE A 90 11.52 -1.73 15.24
C PHE A 90 12.70 -2.55 14.72
N GLU A 91 13.65 -1.91 14.04
CA GLU A 91 14.79 -2.60 13.43
C GLU A 91 15.73 -3.23 14.48
N PRO A 92 16.15 -2.52 15.54
CA PRO A 92 16.94 -3.12 16.62
C PRO A 92 16.25 -4.32 17.27
N ARG A 93 14.93 -4.27 17.48
CA ARG A 93 14.16 -5.34 18.11
C ARG A 93 14.01 -6.56 17.20
N VAL A 94 13.75 -6.36 15.91
CA VAL A 94 13.66 -7.44 14.91
C VAL A 94 14.98 -8.20 14.79
N VAL A 95 16.11 -7.49 14.84
CA VAL A 95 17.45 -8.09 14.83
C VAL A 95 17.71 -8.85 16.13
N SER A 96 17.48 -8.23 17.29
CA SER A 96 17.81 -8.82 18.59
C SER A 96 17.04 -10.13 18.86
N ILE A 97 15.78 -10.21 18.45
CA ILE A 97 14.98 -11.43 18.54
C ILE A 97 15.61 -12.57 17.71
N ALA A 98 15.98 -12.28 16.46
CA ALA A 98 16.57 -13.28 15.58
C ALA A 98 17.95 -13.74 16.08
N GLU A 99 18.80 -12.80 16.54
CA GLU A 99 20.12 -13.12 17.09
C GLU A 99 20.04 -13.91 18.40
N ALA A 100 19.12 -13.54 19.29
CA ALA A 100 18.90 -14.26 20.55
C ALA A 100 18.45 -15.71 20.30
N ALA A 101 17.54 -15.91 19.36
CA ALA A 101 17.09 -17.25 18.96
C ALA A 101 18.21 -18.05 18.28
N ALA A 102 19.02 -17.42 17.44
CA ALA A 102 20.15 -18.04 16.75
C ALA A 102 21.38 -18.26 17.66
N LYS A 103 21.40 -17.66 18.86
CA LYS A 103 22.53 -17.65 19.80
C LYS A 103 23.85 -17.17 19.19
N ARG A 104 23.77 -16.29 18.18
CA ARG A 104 24.92 -15.71 17.48
C ARG A 104 24.52 -14.42 16.77
N ARG A 105 25.50 -13.60 16.44
CA ARG A 105 25.30 -12.44 15.56
C ARG A 105 24.88 -12.91 14.16
N LEU A 106 23.93 -12.19 13.57
CA LEU A 106 23.42 -12.45 12.22
C LEU A 106 23.70 -11.25 11.32
N GLY A 107 24.17 -11.52 10.10
CA GLY A 107 24.12 -10.51 9.05
C GLY A 107 22.67 -10.19 8.66
N PRO A 108 22.42 -9.06 7.99
CA PRO A 108 21.09 -8.66 7.53
C PRO A 108 20.31 -9.76 6.78
N SER A 109 20.94 -10.53 5.89
CA SER A 109 20.32 -11.67 5.19
C SER A 109 20.01 -12.82 6.13
N GLY A 110 20.85 -13.06 7.15
CA GLY A 110 20.61 -14.05 8.19
C GLY A 110 19.37 -13.73 9.02
N VAL A 111 19.20 -12.46 9.40
CA VAL A 111 17.98 -11.98 10.07
C VAL A 111 16.76 -12.16 9.15
N SER A 112 16.88 -11.75 7.87
CA SER A 112 15.81 -11.94 6.88
C SER A 112 15.36 -13.39 6.77
N ASN A 113 16.32 -14.30 6.55
CA ASN A 113 16.06 -15.72 6.35
C ASN A 113 15.40 -16.34 7.59
N TRP A 114 15.84 -15.96 8.79
CA TRP A 114 15.24 -16.44 10.03
C TRP A 114 13.74 -16.10 10.11
N TRP A 115 13.37 -14.85 9.82
CA TRP A 115 11.96 -14.46 9.79
C TRP A 115 11.17 -15.13 8.66
N PHE A 116 11.77 -15.26 7.47
CA PHE A 116 11.17 -15.98 6.36
C PHE A 116 10.84 -17.44 6.73
N ASP A 117 11.79 -18.14 7.34
CA ASP A 117 11.64 -19.52 7.77
C ASP A 117 10.52 -19.68 8.80
N ARG A 118 10.33 -18.72 9.70
CA ARG A 118 9.21 -18.73 10.64
C ARG A 118 7.86 -18.57 9.96
N GLY A 119 7.76 -17.68 8.97
CA GLY A 119 6.52 -17.53 8.20
C GLY A 119 6.20 -18.80 7.42
N LEU A 120 7.22 -19.42 6.84
CA LEU A 120 7.08 -20.66 6.10
C LEU A 120 6.73 -21.85 7.00
N ALA A 121 7.29 -21.90 8.22
CA ALA A 121 6.92 -22.88 9.23
C ALA A 121 5.45 -22.76 9.62
N TRP A 122 4.94 -21.53 9.82
CA TRP A 122 3.51 -21.32 10.08
C TRP A 122 2.62 -21.76 8.92
N ILE A 123 2.97 -21.42 7.68
CA ILE A 123 2.21 -21.87 6.49
C ILE A 123 2.14 -23.40 6.41
N ARG A 124 3.24 -24.10 6.73
CA ARG A 124 3.28 -25.57 6.76
C ARG A 124 2.46 -26.16 7.91
N ALA A 125 2.42 -25.49 9.06
CA ALA A 125 1.65 -25.93 10.23
C ALA A 125 0.14 -25.69 10.05
N GLU A 126 -0.26 -24.59 9.42
CA GLU A 126 -1.66 -24.18 9.26
C GLU A 126 -2.05 -23.85 7.80
N PRO A 127 -1.97 -24.81 6.86
CA PRO A 127 -2.15 -24.55 5.43
C PRO A 127 -3.53 -24.01 5.07
N ALA A 128 -4.58 -24.45 5.77
CA ALA A 128 -5.94 -23.96 5.56
C ALA A 128 -6.09 -22.48 5.94
N ARG A 129 -5.52 -22.07 7.08
CA ARG A 129 -5.53 -20.66 7.52
C ARG A 129 -4.65 -19.79 6.61
N ALA A 130 -3.50 -20.31 6.18
CA ALA A 130 -2.66 -19.63 5.21
C ALA A 130 -3.39 -19.41 3.86
N ALA A 131 -4.12 -20.41 3.36
CA ALA A 131 -4.92 -20.26 2.15
C ALA A 131 -6.04 -19.22 2.31
N GLN A 132 -6.74 -19.23 3.45
CA GLN A 132 -7.74 -18.20 3.78
C GLN A 132 -7.11 -16.80 3.81
N LEU A 133 -5.91 -16.67 4.37
CA LEU A 133 -5.19 -15.41 4.43
C LEU A 133 -4.79 -14.90 3.04
N VAL A 134 -4.43 -15.79 2.11
CA VAL A 134 -4.19 -15.42 0.70
C VAL A 134 -5.48 -14.93 0.03
N VAL A 135 -6.63 -15.55 0.29
CA VAL A 135 -7.94 -15.05 -0.20
C VAL A 135 -8.24 -13.67 0.37
N VAL A 136 -7.94 -13.44 1.65
CA VAL A 136 -8.06 -12.13 2.29
C VAL A 136 -7.20 -11.08 1.61
N LYS A 137 -5.92 -11.39 1.34
CA LYS A 137 -5.00 -10.49 0.64
C LYS A 137 -5.43 -10.23 -0.79
N ALA A 138 -5.91 -11.24 -1.51
CA ALA A 138 -6.45 -11.07 -2.86
C ALA A 138 -7.69 -10.17 -2.87
N GLY A 139 -8.57 -10.31 -1.89
CA GLY A 139 -9.70 -9.41 -1.68
C GLY A 139 -9.26 -7.98 -1.38
N ALA A 140 -8.28 -7.78 -0.49
CA ALA A 140 -7.69 -6.48 -0.20
C ALA A 140 -6.99 -5.85 -1.42
N LEU A 141 -6.39 -6.67 -2.30
CA LEU A 141 -5.78 -6.23 -3.55
C LEU A 141 -6.82 -5.72 -4.56
N LEU A 142 -8.01 -6.31 -4.59
CA LEU A 142 -9.08 -5.98 -5.53
C LEU A 142 -10.06 -4.92 -4.99
N SER A 143 -10.17 -4.80 -3.66
CA SER A 143 -10.98 -3.84 -2.91
C SER A 143 -10.77 -2.40 -3.38
N GLY A 144 -11.82 -1.58 -3.42
CA GLY A 144 -11.68 -0.14 -3.69
C GLY A 144 -11.10 0.63 -2.51
N TYR A 145 -11.27 0.13 -1.29
CA TYR A 145 -10.70 0.78 -0.11
C TYR A 145 -9.17 0.69 -0.13
N GLU A 146 -8.54 1.85 -0.04
CA GLU A 146 -7.09 2.01 0.04
C GLU A 146 -6.66 1.88 1.49
N GLN A 147 -6.21 0.68 1.87
CA GLN A 147 -5.76 0.40 3.22
C GLN A 147 -4.46 1.18 3.52
N PRO A 148 -4.46 2.12 4.49
CA PRO A 148 -3.25 2.87 4.82
C PRO A 148 -2.18 1.96 5.44
N ASN A 149 -0.92 2.36 5.28
CA ASN A 149 0.23 1.74 5.93
C ASN A 149 0.92 2.71 6.91
N ASN A 150 1.68 3.68 6.36
CA ASN A 150 2.38 4.69 7.18
C ASN A 150 1.67 6.04 7.21
N ARG A 151 0.86 6.32 6.18
CA ARG A 151 0.11 7.56 5.98
C ARG A 151 -1.21 7.21 5.35
N ASP A 152 -2.23 7.98 5.66
CA ASP A 152 -3.56 7.82 5.10
C ASP A 152 -3.85 8.93 4.08
N ILE A 153 -4.10 8.51 2.84
CA ILE A 153 -4.48 9.41 1.75
C ILE A 153 -5.84 10.07 2.00
N ALA A 154 -6.70 9.46 2.82
CA ALA A 154 -7.96 10.05 3.25
C ALA A 154 -7.73 11.28 4.12
N VAL A 155 -6.69 11.32 4.96
CA VAL A 155 -6.33 12.51 5.75
C VAL A 155 -5.71 13.57 4.84
N ALA A 156 -4.77 13.18 3.97
CA ALA A 156 -4.09 14.10 3.05
C ALA A 156 -5.03 14.82 2.05
N ARG A 157 -6.26 14.32 1.86
CA ARG A 157 -7.28 14.98 1.03
C ARG A 157 -7.69 16.36 1.56
N HIS A 158 -7.57 16.58 2.87
CA HIS A 158 -8.02 17.81 3.52
C HIS A 158 -7.13 19.00 3.16
N ASP A 159 -5.87 18.72 2.78
CA ASP A 159 -4.87 19.73 2.44
C ASP A 159 -4.79 20.01 0.93
N SER A 160 -5.63 19.38 0.11
CA SER A 160 -5.55 19.50 -1.35
C SER A 160 -6.90 19.37 -2.04
N LEU A 161 -7.32 20.43 -2.74
CA LEU A 161 -8.52 20.42 -3.58
C LEU A 161 -8.47 19.30 -4.64
N LEU A 162 -7.29 19.03 -5.21
CA LEU A 162 -7.15 17.99 -6.21
C LEU A 162 -7.36 16.60 -5.60
N LEU A 163 -6.78 16.32 -4.43
CA LEU A 163 -6.98 15.04 -3.74
C LEU A 163 -8.40 14.90 -3.19
N SER A 164 -9.03 15.99 -2.75
CA SER A 164 -10.41 15.97 -2.28
C SER A 164 -11.42 15.63 -3.38
N LEU A 165 -11.08 15.91 -4.64
CA LEU A 165 -11.85 15.50 -5.82
C LEU A 165 -11.48 14.10 -6.32
N LEU A 166 -10.18 13.79 -6.43
CA LEU A 166 -9.67 12.60 -7.13
C LEU A 166 -9.52 11.34 -6.27
N VAL A 167 -9.55 11.49 -4.96
CA VAL A 167 -9.59 10.38 -4.01
C VAL A 167 -10.89 10.53 -3.26
N GLY A 168 -11.54 9.46 -2.83
CA GLY A 168 -12.71 9.61 -1.97
C GLY A 168 -13.53 8.35 -1.86
N ARG A 169 -14.57 8.45 -1.04
CA ARG A 169 -15.46 7.33 -0.79
C ARG A 169 -16.88 7.83 -0.53
N VAL A 170 -17.84 7.25 -1.24
CA VAL A 170 -19.27 7.45 -1.01
C VAL A 170 -19.93 6.09 -0.91
N GLY A 171 -20.44 5.77 0.29
CA GLY A 171 -20.97 4.45 0.60
C GLY A 171 -19.91 3.35 0.36
N PRO A 172 -20.23 2.34 -0.48
CA PRO A 172 -19.27 1.28 -0.79
C PRO A 172 -18.24 1.67 -1.86
N ILE A 173 -18.48 2.74 -2.64
CA ILE A 173 -17.62 3.09 -3.78
C ILE A 173 -16.47 3.96 -3.29
N SER A 174 -15.24 3.50 -3.53
CA SER A 174 -14.00 4.24 -3.28
C SER A 174 -13.29 4.54 -4.59
N TRP A 175 -12.74 5.75 -4.75
CA TRP A 175 -11.97 6.15 -5.93
C TRP A 175 -10.58 6.66 -5.52
N PRO A 176 -9.56 6.51 -6.40
CA PRO A 176 -9.65 6.16 -7.83
C PRO A 176 -9.85 4.66 -8.13
N TRP A 177 -9.50 3.76 -7.23
CA TRP A 177 -9.41 2.33 -7.56
C TRP A 177 -10.74 1.67 -7.95
N GLY A 178 -11.82 2.01 -7.25
CA GLY A 178 -13.15 1.47 -7.53
C GLY A 178 -13.73 1.92 -8.87
N PHE A 179 -13.09 2.85 -9.58
CA PHE A 179 -13.36 3.10 -11.01
C PHE A 179 -12.31 2.47 -11.91
N LEU A 180 -11.03 2.55 -11.53
CA LEU A 180 -9.92 2.07 -12.33
C LEU A 180 -10.04 0.57 -12.66
N LEU A 181 -10.29 -0.28 -11.66
CA LEU A 181 -10.40 -1.72 -11.86
C LEU A 181 -11.60 -2.09 -12.75
N PRO A 182 -12.84 -1.64 -12.49
CA PRO A 182 -13.97 -1.93 -13.38
C PRO A 182 -13.78 -1.44 -14.81
N LEU A 183 -13.25 -0.23 -15.01
CA LEU A 183 -12.98 0.29 -16.35
C LEU A 183 -11.87 -0.49 -17.04
N ALA A 184 -10.85 -0.94 -16.31
CA ALA A 184 -9.81 -1.80 -16.85
C ALA A 184 -10.38 -3.14 -17.32
N LEU A 185 -11.22 -3.80 -16.51
CA LEU A 185 -11.88 -5.05 -16.89
C LEU A 185 -12.81 -4.87 -18.11
N LEU A 186 -13.52 -3.74 -18.18
CA LEU A 186 -14.32 -3.38 -19.35
C LEU A 186 -13.45 -3.26 -20.62
N GLY A 187 -12.35 -2.53 -20.57
CA GLY A 187 -11.45 -2.39 -21.72
C GLY A 187 -10.79 -3.71 -22.14
N MET A 188 -10.42 -4.57 -21.18
CA MET A 188 -9.88 -5.91 -21.45
C MET A 188 -10.86 -6.80 -22.20
N THR A 189 -12.16 -6.69 -21.90
CA THR A 189 -13.20 -7.52 -22.51
C THR A 189 -13.77 -6.95 -23.80
N LEU A 190 -13.73 -5.62 -23.99
CA LEU A 190 -14.11 -4.97 -25.25
C LEU A 190 -13.03 -5.07 -26.32
N ALA A 191 -11.75 -5.13 -25.93
CA ALA A 191 -10.63 -5.16 -26.88
C ALA A 191 -9.63 -6.31 -26.62
N PRO A 192 -10.08 -7.57 -26.44
CA PRO A 192 -9.20 -8.68 -26.02
C PRO A 192 -8.07 -8.99 -27.03
N SER A 193 -8.29 -8.69 -28.31
CA SER A 193 -7.31 -8.87 -29.37
C SER A 193 -6.30 -7.72 -29.49
N ASN A 194 -6.47 -6.63 -28.72
CA ASN A 194 -5.60 -5.46 -28.79
C ASN A 194 -4.23 -5.77 -28.18
N ARG A 195 -3.18 -5.69 -29.01
CA ARG A 195 -1.80 -5.97 -28.59
C ARG A 195 -1.32 -5.02 -27.49
N LEU A 196 -1.86 -3.81 -27.40
CA LEU A 196 -1.54 -2.83 -26.36
C LEU A 196 -1.88 -3.32 -24.95
N LEU A 197 -2.79 -4.30 -24.81
CA LEU A 197 -3.18 -4.85 -23.52
C LEU A 197 -2.23 -5.92 -23.00
N ARG A 198 -1.48 -6.60 -23.86
CA ARG A 198 -0.75 -7.82 -23.49
C ARG A 198 0.28 -7.56 -22.40
N LEU A 199 1.12 -6.55 -22.58
CA LEU A 199 2.19 -6.23 -21.65
C LEU A 199 1.66 -5.59 -20.35
N PRO A 200 0.80 -4.55 -20.38
CA PRO A 200 0.28 -3.94 -19.16
C PRO A 200 -0.54 -4.90 -18.31
N VAL A 201 -1.43 -5.70 -18.92
CA VAL A 201 -2.24 -6.67 -18.16
C VAL A 201 -1.36 -7.75 -17.54
N ALA A 202 -0.36 -8.24 -18.28
CA ALA A 202 0.55 -9.24 -17.72
C ALA A 202 1.46 -8.64 -16.62
N ALA A 203 1.92 -7.40 -16.77
CA ALA A 203 2.66 -6.68 -15.74
C ALA A 203 1.81 -6.46 -14.47
N ALA A 204 0.57 -5.99 -14.64
CA ALA A 204 -0.38 -5.83 -13.53
C ALA A 204 -0.65 -7.15 -12.82
N PHE A 205 -0.92 -8.22 -13.57
CA PHE A 205 -1.17 -9.54 -13.00
C PHE A 205 0.04 -10.07 -12.22
N LEU A 206 1.24 -10.06 -12.84
CA LEU A 206 2.44 -10.60 -12.21
C LEU A 206 2.88 -9.76 -11.00
N TYR A 207 2.75 -8.44 -11.08
CA TYR A 207 3.02 -7.59 -9.93
C TYR A 207 2.01 -7.84 -8.81
N GLY A 208 0.70 -7.90 -9.12
CA GLY A 208 -0.34 -8.18 -8.13
C GLY A 208 -0.15 -9.53 -7.43
N VAL A 209 0.16 -10.60 -8.18
CA VAL A 209 0.50 -11.91 -7.62
C VAL A 209 1.76 -11.83 -6.74
N SER A 210 2.75 -11.03 -7.13
CA SER A 210 3.98 -10.87 -6.32
C SER A 210 3.76 -10.17 -4.97
N LEU A 211 2.60 -9.54 -4.75
CA LEU A 211 2.25 -8.94 -3.46
C LEU A 211 1.61 -9.94 -2.49
N LEU A 212 0.98 -11.01 -2.99
CA LEU A 212 0.25 -11.99 -2.15
C LEU A 212 1.10 -12.71 -1.08
N PRO A 213 2.42 -12.91 -1.27
CA PRO A 213 3.28 -13.39 -0.19
C PRO A 213 3.43 -12.42 0.98
N PHE A 214 2.95 -11.17 0.89
CA PHE A 214 3.10 -10.12 1.91
C PHE A 214 1.73 -9.61 2.37
N PHE A 215 1.71 -8.58 3.22
CA PHE A 215 0.49 -7.83 3.53
C PHE A 215 0.19 -6.81 2.42
N ILE A 216 -1.09 -6.47 2.24
CA ILE A 216 -1.55 -5.58 1.16
C ILE A 216 -2.00 -4.23 1.74
N CYS A 217 -1.32 -3.18 1.32
CA CYS A 217 -1.67 -1.79 1.61
C CYS A 217 -1.69 -0.93 0.33
N ASP A 218 -2.21 0.28 0.45
CA ASP A 218 -2.36 1.27 -0.61
C ASP A 218 -1.07 1.54 -1.42
N ARG A 219 0.04 1.82 -0.72
CA ARG A 219 1.35 2.11 -1.30
C ARG A 219 1.87 0.97 -2.16
N PHE A 220 1.56 -0.28 -1.81
CA PHE A 220 2.01 -1.44 -2.58
C PHE A 220 1.17 -1.67 -3.82
N ARG A 221 -0.07 -1.19 -3.86
CA ARG A 221 -0.94 -1.27 -5.04
C ARG A 221 -0.65 -0.18 -6.06
N LEU A 222 -0.12 0.96 -5.63
CA LEU A 222 0.14 2.12 -6.49
C LEU A 222 0.87 1.78 -7.82
N PRO A 223 1.88 0.88 -7.86
CA PRO A 223 2.53 0.52 -9.12
C PRO A 223 1.63 -0.23 -10.13
N LEU A 224 0.46 -0.74 -9.72
CA LEU A 224 -0.54 -1.32 -10.63
C LEU A 224 -1.26 -0.26 -11.47
N VAL A 225 -1.38 0.96 -10.93
CA VAL A 225 -2.19 2.03 -11.52
C VAL A 225 -1.84 2.31 -12.98
N PRO A 226 -0.58 2.61 -13.37
CA PRO A 226 -0.26 2.90 -14.77
C PRO A 226 -0.55 1.72 -15.71
N PHE A 227 -0.40 0.48 -15.23
CA PHE A 227 -0.66 -0.71 -16.04
C PHE A 227 -2.16 -0.97 -16.24
N LEU A 228 -3.00 -0.63 -15.25
CA LEU A 228 -4.45 -0.74 -15.34
C LEU A 228 -5.09 0.47 -16.04
N ALA A 229 -4.45 1.64 -16.01
CA ALA A 229 -4.93 2.85 -16.67
C ALA A 229 -5.04 2.69 -18.19
N ILE A 230 -4.15 1.90 -18.82
CA ILE A 230 -4.18 1.62 -20.26
C ILE A 230 -5.46 0.88 -20.68
N PRO A 231 -5.77 -0.32 -20.13
CA PRO A 231 -7.05 -0.96 -20.39
C PRO A 231 -8.24 -0.10 -19.94
N ALA A 232 -8.14 0.65 -18.84
CA ALA A 232 -9.22 1.53 -18.41
C ALA A 232 -9.55 2.61 -19.46
N GLY A 233 -8.53 3.25 -20.03
CA GLY A 233 -8.69 4.22 -21.12
C GLY A 233 -9.34 3.61 -22.36
N ILE A 234 -8.98 2.38 -22.72
CA ILE A 234 -9.66 1.64 -23.81
C ILE A 234 -11.12 1.37 -23.44
N GLY A 235 -11.41 0.98 -22.20
CA GLY A 235 -12.77 0.78 -21.70
C GLY A 235 -13.61 2.03 -21.87
N ILE A 236 -13.11 3.18 -21.41
CA ILE A 236 -13.76 4.50 -21.53
C ILE A 236 -14.03 4.85 -23.00
N ALA A 237 -13.01 4.73 -23.86
CA ALA A 237 -13.11 5.09 -25.27
C ALA A 237 -14.16 4.24 -26.04
N ARG A 238 -14.47 3.04 -25.53
CA ARG A 238 -15.39 2.09 -26.15
C ARG A 238 -16.79 2.09 -25.53
N ILE A 239 -17.05 2.87 -24.48
CA ILE A 239 -18.39 3.04 -23.89
C ILE A 239 -19.47 3.36 -24.95
N PRO A 240 -19.24 4.26 -25.93
CA PRO A 240 -20.27 4.59 -26.91
C PRO A 240 -20.68 3.40 -27.81
N GLU A 241 -19.81 2.40 -27.99
CA GLU A 241 -20.13 1.16 -28.72
C GLU A 241 -21.11 0.30 -27.92
N VAL A 242 -20.90 0.21 -26.59
CA VAL A 242 -21.78 -0.54 -25.68
C VAL A 242 -23.16 0.09 -25.60
N ILE A 243 -23.24 1.42 -25.56
CA ILE A 243 -24.51 2.16 -25.45
C ILE A 243 -25.34 2.04 -26.73
N ARG A 244 -24.70 2.06 -27.90
CA ARG A 244 -25.39 2.04 -29.21
C ARG A 244 -25.66 0.62 -29.74
N GLY A 245 -24.94 -0.38 -29.23
CA GLY A 245 -25.07 -1.77 -29.63
C GLY A 245 -26.18 -2.54 -28.90
N PRO A 246 -26.65 -3.67 -29.45
CA PRO A 246 -27.58 -4.53 -28.73
C PRO A 246 -26.90 -5.15 -27.50
N VAL A 247 -27.56 -5.10 -26.34
CA VAL A 247 -27.02 -5.54 -25.04
C VAL A 247 -26.47 -6.98 -25.06
N LEU A 248 -27.10 -7.87 -25.84
CA LEU A 248 -26.70 -9.27 -25.99
C LEU A 248 -25.25 -9.43 -26.49
N ARG A 249 -24.76 -8.48 -27.32
CA ARG A 249 -23.37 -8.48 -27.79
C ARG A 249 -22.37 -8.05 -26.72
N HIS A 250 -22.83 -7.43 -25.65
CA HIS A 250 -22.01 -6.81 -24.61
C HIS A 250 -22.18 -7.45 -23.22
N LEU A 251 -22.84 -8.60 -23.11
CA LEU A 251 -23.05 -9.28 -21.83
C LEU A 251 -21.74 -9.56 -21.08
N ARG A 252 -20.69 -10.02 -21.78
CA ARG A 252 -19.38 -10.28 -21.18
C ARG A 252 -18.71 -9.00 -20.65
N PRO A 253 -18.56 -7.93 -21.44
CA PRO A 253 -18.10 -6.64 -20.95
C PRO A 253 -18.89 -6.07 -19.76
N LEU A 254 -20.21 -6.14 -19.82
CA LEU A 254 -21.08 -5.65 -18.76
C LEU A 254 -20.92 -6.48 -17.48
N ALA A 255 -20.84 -7.81 -17.59
CA ALA A 255 -20.57 -8.68 -16.45
C ALA A 255 -19.19 -8.39 -15.83
N ALA A 256 -18.16 -8.12 -16.64
CA ALA A 256 -16.83 -7.77 -16.17
C ALA A 256 -16.81 -6.40 -15.46
N LEU A 257 -17.56 -5.42 -15.99
CA LEU A 257 -17.75 -4.11 -15.36
C LEU A 257 -18.46 -4.26 -14.00
N LEU A 258 -19.57 -5.00 -13.95
CA LEU A 258 -20.32 -5.27 -12.73
C LEU A 258 -19.48 -6.01 -11.69
N LEU A 259 -18.70 -7.01 -12.11
CA LEU A 259 -17.75 -7.69 -11.24
C LEU A 259 -16.69 -6.73 -10.69
N GLY A 260 -16.13 -5.88 -11.53
CA GLY A 260 -15.16 -4.87 -11.10
C GLY A 260 -15.75 -3.86 -10.12
N LEU A 261 -16.98 -3.41 -10.35
CA LEU A 261 -17.71 -2.53 -9.43
C LEU A 261 -17.99 -3.23 -8.11
N PHE A 262 -18.41 -4.50 -8.14
CA PHE A 262 -18.63 -5.30 -6.95
C PHE A 262 -17.35 -5.48 -6.13
N LEU A 263 -16.24 -5.86 -6.77
CA LEU A 263 -14.94 -6.01 -6.12
C LEU A 263 -14.42 -4.68 -5.56
N GLY A 264 -14.57 -3.59 -6.34
CA GLY A 264 -14.20 -2.25 -5.90
C GLY A 264 -15.09 -1.71 -4.76
N ALA A 265 -16.34 -2.14 -4.70
CA ALA A 265 -17.28 -1.76 -3.65
C ALA A 265 -17.02 -2.49 -2.32
N MET A 266 -16.28 -3.60 -2.34
CA MET A 266 -15.95 -4.36 -1.14
C MET A 266 -14.82 -3.69 -0.37
N THR A 267 -14.98 -3.56 0.95
CA THR A 267 -13.90 -3.15 1.87
C THR A 267 -13.08 -4.32 2.37
N TRP A 268 -13.50 -5.55 2.05
CA TRP A 268 -12.88 -6.81 2.44
C TRP A 268 -12.37 -6.80 3.89
N GLY A 269 -13.22 -6.46 4.87
CA GLY A 269 -12.86 -6.49 6.29
C GLY A 269 -11.96 -5.34 6.79
N ALA A 270 -11.74 -4.29 6.00
CA ALA A 270 -11.08 -3.08 6.49
C ALA A 270 -11.99 -2.29 7.45
N ASP A 271 -11.47 -1.97 8.63
CA ASP A 271 -12.12 -1.04 9.57
C ASP A 271 -11.68 0.38 9.26
N THR A 272 -12.53 1.08 8.50
CA THR A 272 -12.16 2.37 7.94
C THR A 272 -12.29 3.51 8.94
N ARG A 273 -13.02 3.31 10.04
CA ARG A 273 -13.15 4.33 11.09
C ARG A 273 -11.92 4.35 12.00
N VAL A 274 -11.47 3.17 12.40
CA VAL A 274 -10.30 3.01 13.27
C VAL A 274 -9.03 3.50 12.58
N ASN A 275 -8.86 3.20 11.29
CA ASN A 275 -7.69 3.63 10.51
C ASN A 275 -7.60 5.16 10.36
N GLU A 276 -8.73 5.82 10.09
CA GLU A 276 -8.74 7.29 9.99
C GLU A 276 -8.48 7.94 11.35
N ALA A 277 -9.00 7.38 12.45
CA ALA A 277 -8.72 7.86 13.80
C ALA A 277 -7.23 7.77 14.17
N ASP A 278 -6.58 6.63 13.91
CA ASP A 278 -5.13 6.45 14.13
C ASP A 278 -4.30 7.45 13.32
N SER A 279 -4.75 7.76 12.10
CA SER A 279 -4.05 8.71 11.22
C SER A 279 -4.13 10.15 11.74
N TRP A 280 -5.31 10.56 12.23
CA TRP A 280 -5.48 11.86 12.91
C TRP A 280 -4.70 11.93 14.23
N HIS A 281 -4.66 10.82 15.00
CA HIS A 281 -3.86 10.72 16.22
C HIS A 281 -2.37 10.93 15.92
N ARG A 282 -1.81 10.23 14.93
CA ARG A 282 -0.41 10.39 14.49
C ARG A 282 -0.11 11.80 13.99
N LEU A 283 -1.06 12.44 13.29
CA LEU A 283 -0.92 13.84 12.89
C LEU A 283 -0.87 14.76 14.12
N GLY A 284 -1.72 14.51 15.11
CA GLY A 284 -1.71 15.21 16.40
C GLY A 284 -0.37 15.10 17.12
N GLU A 285 0.20 13.89 17.22
CA GLU A 285 1.52 13.65 17.80
C GLU A 285 2.64 14.37 17.03
N ALA A 286 2.61 14.31 15.70
CA ALA A 286 3.61 14.99 14.88
C ALA A 286 3.58 16.51 15.07
N LEU A 287 2.38 17.11 15.08
CA LEU A 287 2.19 18.55 15.32
C LEU A 287 2.55 18.95 16.75
N TYR A 288 2.29 18.09 17.74
CA TYR A 288 2.71 18.30 19.12
C TYR A 288 4.24 18.37 19.23
N ASN A 289 4.92 17.39 18.64
CA ASN A 289 6.39 17.30 18.64
C ASN A 289 7.04 18.45 17.85
N ASP A 290 6.35 18.99 16.83
CA ASP A 290 6.76 20.18 16.07
C ASP A 290 6.49 21.51 16.83
N GLY A 291 5.92 21.44 18.04
CA GLY A 291 5.63 22.62 18.86
C GLY A 291 4.45 23.45 18.36
N ARG A 292 3.51 22.83 17.63
CA ARG A 292 2.31 23.47 17.07
C ARG A 292 1.06 23.01 17.85
N PRO A 293 0.80 23.57 19.04
CA PRO A 293 -0.17 23.01 19.98
C PRO A 293 -1.64 23.14 19.51
N PHE A 294 -2.03 24.24 18.85
CA PHE A 294 -3.41 24.39 18.36
C PHE A 294 -3.72 23.43 17.20
N PRO A 295 -2.91 23.35 16.12
CA PRO A 295 -3.12 22.35 15.08
C PRO A 295 -3.07 20.90 15.62
N SER A 296 -2.20 20.64 16.60
CA SER A 296 -2.13 19.34 17.27
C SER A 296 -3.45 19.01 17.97
N LEU A 297 -4.01 19.97 18.71
CA LEU A 297 -5.29 19.81 19.39
C LEU A 297 -6.43 19.54 18.40
N ASP A 298 -6.51 20.27 17.29
CA ASP A 298 -7.53 20.06 16.25
C ASP A 298 -7.45 18.64 15.67
N ALA A 299 -6.24 18.14 15.42
CA ALA A 299 -6.03 16.79 14.93
C ALA A 299 -6.43 15.73 15.97
N PHE A 300 -6.14 15.93 17.25
CA PHE A 300 -6.59 15.04 18.31
C PHE A 300 -8.10 15.09 18.53
N ASP A 301 -8.75 16.25 18.38
CA ASP A 301 -10.20 16.39 18.42
C ASP A 301 -10.86 15.55 17.33
N GLU A 302 -10.32 15.61 16.11
CA GLU A 302 -10.79 14.81 14.99
C GLU A 302 -10.57 13.30 15.23
N ALA A 303 -9.43 12.91 15.79
CA ALA A 303 -9.15 11.52 16.17
C ALA A 303 -10.16 11.00 17.22
N VAL A 304 -10.43 11.76 18.29
CA VAL A 304 -11.42 11.42 19.33
C VAL A 304 -12.82 11.33 18.73
N ARG A 305 -13.19 12.22 17.81
CA ARG A 305 -14.51 12.19 17.16
C ARG A 305 -14.72 10.89 16.36
N ARG A 306 -13.65 10.31 15.81
CA ARG A 306 -13.70 9.09 15.00
C ARG A 306 -13.61 7.81 15.83
N ASN A 307 -12.84 7.84 16.92
CA ASN A 307 -12.72 6.74 17.87
C ASN A 307 -12.72 7.26 19.32
N PRO A 308 -13.91 7.52 19.91
CA PRO A 308 -14.02 8.14 21.23
C PRO A 308 -13.45 7.30 22.37
N ASP A 309 -13.41 5.97 22.19
CA ASP A 309 -13.06 5.04 23.25
C ASP A 309 -11.53 4.86 23.41
N ASP A 310 -10.74 5.31 22.44
CA ASP A 310 -9.28 5.14 22.47
C ASP A 310 -8.61 5.94 23.61
N PRO A 311 -8.01 5.27 24.61
CA PRO A 311 -7.37 5.97 25.72
C PRO A 311 -6.12 6.74 25.30
N SER A 312 -5.33 6.24 24.34
CA SER A 312 -4.12 6.91 23.84
C SER A 312 -4.45 8.24 23.18
N THR A 313 -5.47 8.27 22.32
CA THR A 313 -5.92 9.51 21.67
C THR A 313 -6.41 10.53 22.68
N ARG A 314 -7.18 10.10 23.69
CA ARG A 314 -7.63 11.01 24.76
C ARG A 314 -6.47 11.56 25.59
N LEU A 315 -5.46 10.73 25.87
CA LEU A 315 -4.26 11.17 26.54
C LEU A 315 -3.49 12.19 25.69
N GLY A 316 -3.22 11.88 24.42
CA GLY A 316 -2.54 12.78 23.47
C GLY A 316 -3.24 14.15 23.36
N ARG A 317 -4.57 14.14 23.27
CA ARG A 317 -5.41 15.35 23.32
C ARG A 317 -5.19 16.16 24.60
N ALA A 318 -5.12 15.51 25.75
CA ALA A 318 -4.90 16.19 27.03
C ALA A 318 -3.52 16.87 27.09
N TRP A 319 -2.48 16.22 26.55
CA TRP A 319 -1.14 16.83 26.42
C TRP A 319 -1.17 18.04 25.46
N ALA A 320 -1.84 17.92 24.32
CA ALA A 320 -1.98 19.04 23.38
C ALA A 320 -2.73 20.22 23.99
N LEU A 321 -3.81 19.97 24.76
CA LEU A 321 -4.53 21.00 25.51
C LEU A 321 -3.63 21.73 26.51
N LEU A 322 -2.83 20.99 27.29
CA LEU A 322 -1.90 21.59 28.25
C LEU A 322 -0.86 22.46 27.53
N SER A 323 -0.29 21.97 26.43
CA SER A 323 0.67 22.73 25.64
C SER A 323 0.05 23.98 25.00
N ALA A 324 -1.22 23.93 24.58
CA ALA A 324 -1.93 25.08 24.05
C ALA A 324 -2.18 26.14 25.13
N ALA A 325 -2.61 25.70 26.32
CA ALA A 325 -2.81 26.57 27.48
C ALA A 325 -1.50 27.25 27.93
N ASP A 326 -0.40 26.50 27.98
CA ASP A 326 0.93 27.05 28.29
C ASP A 326 1.39 28.09 27.27
N SER A 327 1.14 27.85 25.98
CA SER A 327 1.45 28.83 24.93
C SER A 327 0.67 30.13 25.10
N LEU A 328 -0.61 30.06 25.51
CA LEU A 328 -1.43 31.24 25.79
C LEU A 328 -0.96 32.01 27.03
N ASN A 329 -0.57 31.29 28.10
CA ASN A 329 -0.07 31.90 29.33
C ASN A 329 1.27 32.62 29.16
N ARG A 330 2.05 32.27 28.14
CA ARG A 330 3.31 32.94 27.79
C ARG A 330 3.11 34.22 26.98
N VAL A 331 1.89 34.51 26.51
CA VAL A 331 1.57 35.76 25.83
C VAL A 331 1.20 36.82 26.88
N PRO A 332 1.87 37.99 26.93
CA PRO A 332 1.63 39.01 27.96
C PRO A 332 0.22 39.60 28.01
N ASP A 333 -0.64 39.29 27.03
CA ASP A 333 -1.99 39.84 26.90
C ASP A 333 -2.91 38.84 26.14
N PRO A 334 -3.63 37.96 26.85
CA PRO A 334 -4.44 36.89 26.25
C PRO A 334 -5.51 37.38 25.27
N ILE A 335 -5.98 38.62 25.46
CA ILE A 335 -7.02 39.26 24.64
C ILE A 335 -6.47 39.63 23.25
N ARG A 336 -5.18 39.95 23.12
CA ARG A 336 -4.54 40.21 21.81
C ARG A 336 -4.21 38.92 21.05
N ALA A 337 -3.99 37.81 21.75
CA ALA A 337 -3.76 36.51 21.13
C ALA A 337 -5.03 35.96 20.46
N ALA A 338 -6.20 36.13 21.08
CA ALA A 338 -7.50 35.73 20.52
C ALA A 338 -7.84 36.46 19.20
N THR A 339 -7.26 37.64 18.97
CA THR A 339 -7.38 38.36 17.68
C THR A 339 -6.35 37.92 16.63
N LEU A 340 -5.25 37.27 17.01
CA LEU A 340 -4.21 36.82 16.08
C LEU A 340 -4.55 35.50 15.38
N ASP A 341 -5.35 34.61 16.00
CA ASP A 341 -5.87 33.41 15.31
C ASP A 341 -6.83 33.73 14.16
N SER A 342 -7.43 34.93 14.15
CA SER A 342 -8.23 35.39 13.01
C SER A 342 -7.42 35.82 11.78
N LEU A 343 -6.08 35.87 11.86
CA LEU A 343 -5.19 36.29 10.77
C LEU A 343 -4.28 35.18 10.21
N ALA A 344 -4.29 33.97 10.78
CA ALA A 344 -3.56 32.82 10.22
C ALA A 344 -4.39 32.01 9.19
N GLY A 345 -5.60 32.49 8.86
CA GLY A 345 -6.53 31.88 7.90
C GLY A 345 -6.41 32.40 6.46
N THR A 346 -5.29 33.01 6.07
CA THR A 346 -4.99 33.36 4.67
C THR A 346 -3.50 33.31 4.41
N GLU A 347 -3.01 32.20 3.85
CA GLU A 347 -2.29 32.16 2.56
C GLU A 347 -2.55 30.81 1.87
#